data_AF-A0A3M1HW64-F1
#
_entry.id   AF-A0A3M1HW64-F1
#
_cell.length_a   1.000
_cell.length_b   1.000
_cell.length_c   1.000
_cell.angle_alpha   90.00
_cell.angle_beta   90.00
_cell.angle_gamma   90.00
#
_symmetry.space_group_name_H-M   'P 1'
#
loop_
_entity.id
_entity.type
_entity.pdbx_description
1 polymer ?
#
loop_
_entity_poly.entity_id
_entity_poly.type
_entity_poly.pdbx_seq_one_letter_code
_entity_poly.pdbx_strand_id
1 'polypeptide(L)'
;VWDARFGVEWRYDARWQARAGLSWQKTPVNGTDFSPRLPGADRYGFSVGLTRTFGDGKLDFAYMFLWTGARAITNDRIAAYNGTYKTRIHIVALDWRWAF
;
A
#
# COMPACT_ATOMS: atom_id res chain seq x y z
N VAL A 1 -17.96 0.74 0.58
CA VAL A 1 -16.50 0.74 0.28
C VAL A 1 -16.00 -0.68 0.48
N TRP A 2 -15.02 -1.15 -0.30
CA TRP A 2 -14.44 -2.48 -0.15
C TRP A 2 -12.92 -2.38 -0.01
N ASP A 3 -12.35 -3.18 0.88
CA ASP A 3 -10.90 -3.39 1.05
C ASP A 3 -10.69 -4.91 1.14
N ALA A 4 -9.86 -5.44 0.24
CA ALA A 4 -9.54 -6.86 0.18
C ALA A 4 -8.03 -7.02 0.16
N ARG A 5 -7.53 -7.95 0.98
CA ARG A 5 -6.10 -8.23 1.09
C ARG A 5 -5.88 -9.73 1.11
N PHE A 6 -4.81 -10.15 0.48
CA PHE A 6 -4.34 -11.52 0.48
C PHE A 6 -2.84 -11.52 0.76
N GLY A 7 -2.38 -12.49 1.55
CA GLY A 7 -0.98 -12.58 1.90
C GLY A 7 -0.57 -13.98 2.26
N VAL A 8 0.73 -14.22 2.11
CA VAL A 8 1.39 -15.47 2.47
C VAL A 8 2.57 -15.17 3.38
N GLU A 9 2.77 -16.04 4.36
CA GLU A 9 3.95 -16.05 5.21
C GLU A 9 4.64 -17.40 5.04
N TRP A 10 5.96 -17.36 4.86
CA TRP A 10 6.78 -18.56 4.77
C TRP A 10 7.92 -18.49 5.76
N ARG A 11 7.95 -19.45 6.68
CA ARG A 11 9.07 -19.72 7.57
C ARG A 11 10.04 -20.69 6.91
N TYR A 12 11.19 -20.18 6.48
CA TYR A 12 12.26 -21.00 5.90
C TYR A 12 12.91 -21.89 6.96
N ASP A 13 13.26 -21.30 8.11
CA ASP A 13 13.88 -21.97 9.24
C ASP A 13 13.51 -21.25 10.56
N ALA A 14 14.14 -21.64 11.67
CA ALA A 14 13.90 -21.02 12.98
C ALA A 14 14.32 -19.54 13.06
N ARG A 15 15.12 -19.05 12.12
CA ARG A 15 15.70 -17.71 12.10
C ARG A 15 15.12 -16.80 11.02
N TRP A 16 14.62 -17.33 9.91
CA TRP A 16 14.15 -16.56 8.76
C TRP A 16 12.69 -16.82 8.41
N GLN A 17 11.93 -15.73 8.23
CA GLN A 17 10.56 -15.75 7.73
C GLN A 17 10.40 -14.66 6.67
N ALA A 18 9.75 -14.96 5.54
CA ALA A 18 9.35 -13.96 4.55
C ALA A 18 7.83 -13.82 4.48
N ARG A 19 7.38 -12.63 4.06
CA ARG A 19 5.98 -12.31 3.81
C ARG A 19 5.84 -11.69 2.43
N ALA A 20 4.76 -12.00 1.76
CA ALA A 20 4.33 -11.31 0.55
C ALA A 20 2.82 -11.07 0.61
N GLY A 21 2.36 -9.95 0.07
CA GLY A 21 0.96 -9.58 0.11
C GLY A 21 0.51 -8.75 -1.09
N LEU A 22 -0.78 -8.83 -1.36
CA LEU A 22 -1.51 -8.03 -2.34
C LEU A 22 -2.68 -7.35 -1.64
N SER A 23 -2.96 -6.11 -2.02
CA SER A 23 -4.08 -5.34 -1.50
C SER A 23 -4.83 -4.65 -2.62
N TRP A 24 -6.17 -4.66 -2.54
CA TRP A 24 -7.06 -3.88 -3.39
C TRP A 24 -8.04 -3.11 -2.51
N GLN A 25 -8.19 -1.82 -2.77
CA GLN A 25 -9.09 -0.95 -2.03
C GLN A 25 -9.89 -0.10 -3.00
N LYS A 26 -11.22 -0.22 -2.94
CA LYS A 26 -12.14 0.63 -3.70
C LYS A 26 -12.26 1.99 -3.04
N THR A 27 -12.18 3.08 -3.82
CA THR A 27 -12.37 4.44 -3.28
C THR A 27 -13.85 4.69 -2.91
N PRO A 28 -14.14 5.43 -1.81
CA PRO A 28 -15.48 5.98 -1.57
C PRO A 28 -15.81 7.16 -2.49
N VAL A 29 -14.80 7.76 -3.16
CA VAL A 29 -14.96 8.96 -3.98
C VAL A 29 -15.59 8.59 -5.32
N ASN A 30 -16.81 9.07 -5.54
CA ASN A 30 -17.52 8.93 -6.81
C ASN A 30 -16.99 9.96 -7.82
N GLY A 31 -17.25 9.74 -9.11
CA GLY A 31 -16.70 10.59 -10.19
C GLY A 31 -17.12 12.07 -10.11
N THR A 32 -18.30 12.36 -9.56
CA THR A 32 -18.84 13.72 -9.39
C THR A 32 -18.18 14.49 -8.24
N ASP A 33 -17.65 13.78 -7.24
CA ASP A 33 -17.05 14.37 -6.03
C ASP A 33 -15.51 14.34 -6.09
N PHE A 34 -14.95 13.94 -7.24
CA PHE A 34 -13.51 13.91 -7.44
C PHE A 34 -12.95 15.33 -7.43
N SER A 35 -11.89 15.53 -6.65
CA SER A 35 -11.16 16.79 -6.61
C SER A 35 -9.66 16.52 -6.73
N PRO A 36 -8.90 17.34 -7.46
CA PRO A 36 -7.43 17.25 -7.48
C PRO A 36 -6.79 17.32 -6.10
N ARG A 37 -7.45 17.99 -5.12
CA ARG A 37 -6.97 18.10 -3.74
C ARG A 37 -7.12 16.80 -2.95
N LEU A 38 -8.05 15.94 -3.34
CA LEU A 38 -8.34 14.63 -2.76
C LEU A 38 -8.50 13.64 -3.92
N PRO A 39 -7.39 13.20 -4.54
CA PRO A 39 -7.43 12.36 -5.74
C PRO A 39 -7.81 10.92 -5.36
N GLY A 40 -9.07 10.75 -4.94
CA GLY A 40 -9.65 9.49 -4.56
C GLY A 40 -9.76 8.58 -5.78
N ALA A 41 -9.00 7.49 -5.75
CA ALA A 41 -8.99 6.48 -6.78
C ALA A 41 -8.78 5.11 -6.14
N ASP A 42 -9.22 4.06 -6.82
CA ASP A 42 -9.00 2.70 -6.37
C ASP A 42 -7.49 2.46 -6.22
N ARG A 43 -7.10 1.83 -5.12
CA ARG A 43 -5.71 1.56 -4.77
C ARG A 43 -5.42 0.09 -4.94
N TYR A 44 -4.25 -0.17 -5.47
CA TYR A 44 -3.67 -1.49 -5.58
C TYR A 44 -2.34 -1.45 -4.87
N GLY A 45 -1.97 -2.53 -4.22
CA GLY A 45 -0.69 -2.62 -3.54
C GLY A 45 -0.13 -4.01 -3.58
N PHE A 46 1.20 -4.06 -3.52
CA PHE A 46 1.92 -5.26 -3.17
C PHE A 46 2.87 -4.95 -2.02
N SER A 47 3.12 -5.93 -1.17
CA SER A 47 4.05 -5.83 -0.06
C SER A 47 4.95 -7.05 0.00
N VAL A 48 6.17 -6.83 0.50
CA VAL A 48 7.12 -7.87 0.85
C VAL A 48 7.72 -7.56 2.21
N GLY A 49 8.09 -8.61 2.95
CA GLY A 49 8.73 -8.44 4.24
C GLY A 49 9.64 -9.61 4.59
N LEU A 50 10.57 -9.36 5.49
CA LEU A 50 11.55 -10.33 5.97
C LEU A 50 11.73 -10.14 7.47
N THR A 51 11.65 -11.24 8.22
CA THR A 51 11.97 -11.29 9.65
C THR A 51 13.23 -12.10 9.86
N ARG A 52 14.13 -11.57 10.68
CA ARG A 52 15.29 -12.28 11.22
C ARG A 52 15.17 -12.41 12.74
N THR A 53 15.28 -13.64 13.24
CA THR A 53 15.26 -13.94 14.69
C THR A 53 16.68 -14.16 15.21
N PHE A 54 16.97 -13.59 16.39
CA PHE A 54 18.26 -13.61 17.09
C PHE A 54 18.05 -13.91 18.58
N GLY A 55 18.12 -15.18 18.99
CA GLY A 55 17.81 -15.57 20.37
C GLY A 55 16.40 -15.11 20.75
N ASP A 56 16.30 -14.25 21.75
CA ASP A 56 15.05 -13.67 22.23
C ASP A 56 14.60 -12.42 21.44
N GLY A 57 15.40 -11.96 20.48
CA GLY A 57 15.14 -10.81 19.63
C GLY A 57 14.62 -11.17 18.23
N LYS A 58 13.84 -10.27 17.62
CA LYS A 58 13.41 -10.33 16.21
C LYS A 58 13.53 -8.96 15.56
N LEU A 59 14.06 -8.93 14.35
CA LEU A 59 14.12 -7.77 13.48
C LEU A 59 13.22 -8.01 12.26
N ASP A 60 12.34 -7.07 11.99
CA ASP A 60 11.41 -7.13 10.87
C ASP A 60 11.63 -5.96 9.92
N PHE A 61 11.76 -6.26 8.64
CA PHE A 61 11.80 -5.28 7.56
C PHE A 61 10.62 -5.50 6.63
N ALA A 62 9.96 -4.43 6.20
CA ALA A 62 8.88 -4.49 5.22
C ALA A 62 8.92 -3.34 4.22
N TYR A 63 8.53 -3.65 2.99
CA TYR A 63 8.32 -2.70 1.91
C TYR A 63 6.94 -2.90 1.31
N MET A 64 6.22 -1.80 1.05
CA MET A 64 4.95 -1.81 0.35
C MET A 64 4.96 -0.76 -0.75
N PHE A 65 4.55 -1.18 -1.95
CA PHE A 65 4.27 -0.29 -3.06
C PHE A 65 2.77 -0.22 -3.28
N LEU A 66 2.25 1.00 -3.37
CA LEU A 66 0.86 1.29 -3.62
C LEU A 66 0.75 2.20 -4.85
N TRP A 67 -0.22 1.93 -5.70
CA TRP A 67 -0.57 2.81 -6.81
C TRP A 67 -2.07 2.96 -6.92
N THR A 68 -2.47 4.08 -7.51
CA THR A 68 -3.87 4.40 -7.77
C THR A 68 -4.23 4.19 -9.24
N GLY A 69 -5.49 3.87 -9.49
CA GLY A 69 -6.07 3.96 -10.83
C GLY A 69 -6.00 5.39 -11.37
N ALA A 70 -5.85 5.53 -12.68
CA ALA A 70 -5.84 6.84 -13.33
C ALA A 70 -7.24 7.48 -13.29
N ARG A 71 -7.31 8.76 -12.92
CA ARG A 71 -8.54 9.56 -13.01
C ARG A 71 -8.30 10.79 -13.87
N ALA A 72 -9.09 10.94 -14.93
CA ALA A 72 -9.04 12.10 -15.81
C ALA A 72 -10.16 13.07 -15.44
N ILE A 73 -9.82 14.36 -15.34
CA ILE A 73 -10.78 15.46 -15.34
C ILE A 73 -10.60 16.23 -16.65
N THR A 74 -11.70 16.44 -17.39
CA THR A 74 -11.69 17.13 -18.69
C THR A 74 -12.57 18.37 -18.74
N ASN A 75 -13.39 18.62 -17.71
CA ASN A 75 -14.34 19.74 -17.67
C ASN A 75 -14.53 20.30 -16.26
N ASP A 76 -13.42 20.62 -15.58
CA ASP A 76 -13.47 21.33 -14.29
C ASP A 76 -13.80 22.81 -14.50
N ARG A 77 -14.43 23.45 -13.50
CA ARG A 77 -14.67 24.90 -13.49
C ARG A 77 -13.36 25.70 -13.49
N ILE A 78 -12.30 25.12 -12.95
CA ILE A 78 -10.94 25.66 -12.98
C ILE A 78 -10.17 24.89 -14.05
N ALA A 79 -9.96 25.49 -15.23
CA ALA A 79 -9.31 24.82 -16.36
C ALA A 79 -7.93 24.22 -16.04
N ALA A 80 -7.18 24.81 -15.10
CA ALA A 80 -5.88 24.31 -14.63
C ALA A 80 -5.97 22.95 -13.89
N TYR A 81 -7.17 22.51 -13.50
CA TYR A 81 -7.42 21.22 -12.87
C TYR A 81 -7.78 20.11 -13.87
N ASN A 82 -7.92 20.45 -15.16
CA ASN A 82 -8.05 19.44 -16.19
C ASN A 82 -6.73 18.68 -16.34
N GLY A 83 -6.79 17.36 -16.22
CA GLY A 83 -5.60 16.51 -16.23
C GLY A 83 -5.87 15.08 -15.80
N THR A 84 -4.83 14.23 -15.90
CA THR A 84 -4.86 12.85 -15.43
C THR A 84 -4.05 12.72 -14.14
N TYR A 85 -4.72 12.34 -13.07
CA TYR A 85 -4.12 12.17 -11.75
C TYR A 85 -3.76 10.71 -11.51
N LYS A 86 -2.51 10.49 -11.08
CA LYS A 86 -1.95 9.20 -10.68
C LYS A 86 -1.05 9.41 -9.47
N THR A 87 -1.20 8.55 -8.48
CA THR A 87 -0.39 8.56 -7.26
C THR A 87 0.31 7.22 -7.10
N ARG A 88 1.60 7.27 -6.76
CA ARG A 88 2.46 6.14 -6.39
C ARG A 88 3.00 6.39 -4.99
N ILE A 89 2.95 5.41 -4.13
CA ILE A 89 3.36 5.51 -2.72
C ILE A 89 4.30 4.35 -2.41
N HIS A 90 5.41 4.68 -1.76
CA HIS A 90 6.40 3.74 -1.28
C HIS A 90 6.43 3.83 0.25
N ILE A 91 6.24 2.69 0.93
CA ILE A 91 6.27 2.60 2.39
C ILE A 91 7.40 1.63 2.76
N VAL A 92 8.28 2.08 3.65
CA VAL A 92 9.35 1.27 4.23
C VAL A 92 9.11 1.23 5.73
N ALA A 93 9.22 0.05 6.33
CA ALA A 93 9.06 -0.15 7.76
C ALA A 93 10.19 -1.04 8.32
N LEU A 94 10.59 -0.71 9.54
CA LEU A 94 11.57 -1.45 10.34
C LEU A 94 11.01 -1.60 11.76
N ASP A 95 11.08 -2.79 12.33
CA ASP A 95 10.55 -3.14 13.64
C ASP A 95 11.54 -4.03 14.39
N TRP A 96 11.64 -3.85 15.71
CA TRP A 96 12.45 -4.69 16.61
C TRP A 96 11.59 -5.16 17.78
N ARG A 97 11.57 -6.47 18.02
CA ARG A 97 10.85 -7.12 19.10
C ARG A 97 11.81 -7.89 19.99
N TRP A 98 11.55 -7.88 21.29
CA TRP A 98 12.32 -8.62 22.30
C TRP A 98 11.36 -9.36 23.24
N ALA A 99 11.62 -10.63 23.51
CA ALA A 99 10.88 -11.42 24.50
C ALA A 99 11.70 -11.53 25.80
N PHE A 100 11.04 -11.38 26.95
CA PHE A 100 11.62 -11.51 28.29
C PHE A 100 11.17 -12.81 28.97
#